data_AF-A0A096CRX3-F1
#
_entry.id   AF-A0A096CRX3-F1
#
_cell.length_a   1.000
_cell.length_b   1.000
_cell.length_c   1.000
_cell.angle_alpha   90.00
_cell.angle_beta   90.00
_cell.angle_gamma   90.00
#
_symmetry.space_group_name_H-M   'P 1'
#
loop_
_entity.id
_entity.type
_entity.pdbx_description
1 polymer ?
#
loop_
_entity_poly.entity_id
_entity_poly.type
_entity_poly.pdbx_seq_one_letter_code
_entity_poly.pdbx_strand_id
1 'polypeptide(L)'
;MQRKCHRCGKLFTPESADKICNQCIYEIQHGELMCDKHVEKKVIIKDEKKEGDLTKKYKKTCVICGNEFSTNRKDKKTCGVACTHEYNKKIKREIYNKKGINR
;
A
#
# COMPACT_ATOMS: atom_id res chain seq x y z
N MET A 1 33.71 -11.15 16.97
CA MET A 1 32.93 -12.40 16.91
C MET A 1 32.18 -12.43 15.59
N GLN A 2 32.28 -13.50 14.81
CA GLN A 2 31.51 -13.64 13.57
C GLN A 2 30.08 -14.08 13.87
N ARG A 3 29.10 -13.54 13.14
CA ARG A 3 27.68 -13.90 13.26
C ARG A 3 27.14 -14.35 11.90
N LYS A 4 26.09 -15.17 11.91
CA LYS A 4 25.39 -15.58 10.69
C LYS A 4 24.35 -14.54 10.29
N CYS A 5 24.43 -14.05 9.06
CA CYS A 5 23.43 -13.13 8.50
C CYS A 5 22.06 -13.81 8.42
N HIS A 6 21.02 -13.17 8.96
CA HIS A 6 19.65 -13.70 8.93
C HIS A 6 19.05 -13.74 7.51
N ARG A 7 19.56 -12.93 6.58
CA ARG A 7 19.05 -12.84 5.20
C ARG A 7 19.72 -13.83 4.25
N CYS A 8 21.04 -13.77 4.11
CA CYS A 8 21.79 -14.63 3.19
C CYS A 8 22.45 -15.85 3.87
N GLY A 9 22.51 -15.89 5.20
CA GLY A 9 23.13 -16.99 5.93
C GLY A 9 24.66 -17.04 5.87
N LYS A 10 25.33 -16.06 5.24
CA LYS A 10 26.80 -15.94 5.26
C LYS A 10 27.27 -15.51 6.65
N LEU A 11 28.45 -15.99 7.06
CA LEU A 11 29.13 -15.47 8.25
C LEU A 11 29.70 -14.09 7.93
N PHE A 12 29.48 -13.14 8.82
CA PHE A 12 30.00 -11.78 8.70
C PHE A 12 30.43 -11.27 10.06
N THR A 13 31.32 -10.27 10.07
CA THR A 13 31.71 -9.56 11.28
C THR A 13 30.82 -8.33 11.39
N PRO A 14 29.89 -8.27 12.37
CA PRO A 14 29.05 -7.10 12.55
C PRO A 14 29.87 -5.96 13.18
N GLU A 15 29.79 -4.77 12.60
CA GLU A 15 30.36 -3.55 13.20
C GLU A 15 29.46 -2.96 14.29
N SER A 16 28.19 -3.42 14.36
CA SER A 16 27.16 -2.93 15.28
C SER A 16 26.25 -4.07 15.75
N ALA A 17 25.08 -3.76 16.33
CA ALA A 17 24.14 -4.78 16.82
C ALA A 17 23.40 -5.55 15.70
N ASP A 18 23.83 -5.39 14.44
CA ASP A 18 23.16 -5.88 13.26
C ASP A 18 23.11 -7.40 13.16
N LYS A 19 21.97 -7.88 12.66
CA LYS A 19 21.69 -9.31 12.39
C LYS A 19 21.81 -9.66 10.91
N ILE A 20 22.05 -8.66 10.08
CA ILE A 20 22.13 -8.74 8.62
C ILE A 20 23.48 -8.17 8.20
N CYS A 21 24.16 -8.80 7.23
CA CYS A 21 25.45 -8.32 6.77
C CYS A 21 25.33 -7.00 5.98
N ASN A 22 26.40 -6.19 5.98
CA ASN A 22 26.46 -4.90 5.28
C ASN A 22 26.04 -5.02 3.81
N GLN A 23 26.41 -6.12 3.13
CA GLN A 23 25.97 -6.37 1.75
C GLN A 23 24.45 -6.40 1.63
N CYS A 24 23.78 -7.16 2.49
CA CYS A 24 22.32 -7.28 2.48
C CYS A 24 21.61 -6.02 2.95
N ILE A 25 22.24 -5.19 3.79
CA ILE A 25 21.71 -3.86 4.17
C ILE A 25 21.77 -2.92 2.96
N TYR A 26 22.89 -2.92 2.24
CA TYR A 26 23.07 -2.13 1.03
C TYR A 26 22.04 -2.50 -0.05
N GLU A 27 21.78 -3.79 -0.27
CA GLU A 27 20.73 -4.26 -1.19
C GLU A 27 19.32 -3.73 -0.82
N ILE A 28 19.02 -3.57 0.48
CA ILE A 28 17.72 -3.04 0.94
C ILE A 28 17.62 -1.54 0.66
N GLN A 29 18.71 -0.81 0.88
CA GLN A 29 18.74 0.65 0.76
C GLN A 29 18.80 1.12 -0.69
N HIS A 30 19.59 0.45 -1.53
CA HIS A 30 19.84 0.85 -2.92
C HIS A 30 19.05 0.05 -3.95
N GLY A 31 18.46 -1.09 -3.56
CA GLY A 31 17.66 -1.94 -4.45
C GLY A 31 18.49 -2.75 -5.47
N GLU A 32 19.81 -2.69 -5.39
CA GLU A 32 20.71 -3.50 -6.21
C GLU A 32 20.95 -4.85 -5.53
N LEU A 33 20.66 -5.95 -6.23
CA LEU A 33 20.93 -7.31 -5.77
C LEU A 33 22.41 -7.62 -5.97
N MET A 34 23.14 -7.76 -4.87
CA MET A 34 24.61 -7.94 -4.84
C MET A 34 25.03 -9.25 -4.18
N CYS A 35 24.07 -10.13 -3.86
CA CYS A 35 24.34 -11.40 -3.19
C CYS A 35 24.03 -12.58 -4.12
N ASP A 36 25.01 -13.48 -4.32
CA ASP A 36 24.89 -14.69 -5.16
C ASP A 36 23.68 -15.57 -4.83
N LYS A 37 23.24 -15.59 -3.56
CA LYS A 37 22.06 -16.34 -3.12
C LYS A 37 20.72 -15.74 -3.54
N HIS A 38 20.68 -14.50 -4.03
CA HIS A 38 19.45 -13.81 -4.41
C HIS A 38 19.29 -13.63 -5.92
N VAL A 39 20.22 -14.11 -6.74
CA VAL A 39 20.21 -13.99 -8.21
C VAL A 39 18.95 -14.66 -8.83
N GLU A 40 18.36 -15.64 -8.17
CA GLU A 40 17.20 -16.38 -8.68
C GLU A 40 15.85 -15.69 -8.41
N LYS A 41 15.82 -14.62 -7.59
CA LYS A 41 14.59 -13.87 -7.33
C LYS A 41 14.47 -12.70 -8.27
N LYS A 42 13.95 -13.02 -9.46
CA LYS A 42 13.18 -12.17 -10.36
C LYS A 42 13.59 -10.69 -10.33
N VAL A 43 14.30 -10.32 -11.37
CA VAL A 43 14.12 -9.03 -12.03
C VAL A 43 12.62 -8.85 -12.33
N ILE A 44 11.86 -8.36 -11.36
CA ILE A 44 10.65 -7.60 -11.62
C ILE A 44 11.18 -6.20 -11.79
N ILE A 45 11.45 -5.84 -13.04
CA ILE A 45 11.66 -4.46 -13.44
C ILE A 45 10.51 -3.67 -12.81
N LYS A 46 10.86 -2.79 -11.87
CA LYS A 46 9.96 -1.75 -11.36
C LYS A 46 9.85 -0.70 -12.45
N ASP A 47 9.15 -1.01 -13.52
CA ASP A 47 8.65 0.01 -14.42
C ASP A 47 7.37 -0.51 -15.06
N GLU A 48 6.53 0.42 -15.44
CA GLU A 48 5.21 0.20 -16.04
C GLU A 48 4.08 -0.02 -15.03
N LYS A 49 3.40 1.10 -14.75
CA LYS A 49 1.94 1.23 -14.71
C LYS A 49 1.22 -0.05 -15.16
N LYS A 50 0.92 -0.97 -14.23
CA LYS A 50 -0.07 -2.02 -14.50
C LYS A 50 -1.46 -1.39 -14.43
N GLU A 51 -1.88 -0.81 -15.55
CA GLU A 51 -3.24 -0.97 -16.06
C GLU A 51 -3.53 -2.48 -16.17
N GLY A 52 -3.84 -3.08 -15.03
CA GLY A 52 -4.45 -4.40 -14.94
C GLY A 52 -5.94 -4.25 -15.19
N ASP A 53 -6.30 -4.23 -16.47
CA ASP A 53 -7.65 -4.36 -16.98
C ASP A 53 -8.32 -5.66 -16.47
N LEU A 54 -9.66 -5.68 -16.47
CA LEU A 54 -10.59 -6.73 -15.99
C LEU A 54 -11.20 -6.58 -14.58
N THR A 55 -11.30 -5.37 -14.04
CA THR A 55 -12.21 -5.14 -12.90
C THR A 55 -13.52 -4.55 -13.39
N LYS A 56 -14.65 -5.24 -13.13
CA LYS A 56 -16.00 -4.79 -13.51
C LYS A 56 -16.19 -3.31 -13.12
N LYS A 57 -16.26 -2.43 -14.12
CA LYS A 57 -16.55 -1.00 -13.93
C LYS A 57 -18.04 -0.89 -13.61
N TYR A 58 -18.38 -0.79 -12.34
CA TYR A 58 -19.73 -0.47 -11.90
C TYR A 58 -20.02 0.98 -12.29
N LYS A 59 -20.99 1.18 -13.18
CA LYS A 59 -21.61 2.49 -13.41
C LYS A 59 -22.54 2.79 -12.24
N LYS A 60 -22.31 3.90 -11.56
CA LYS A 60 -23.05 4.30 -10.37
C LYS A 60 -23.31 5.80 -10.36
N THR A 61 -24.36 6.18 -9.67
CA THR A 61 -24.70 7.59 -9.44
C THR A 61 -24.16 8.04 -8.09
N CYS A 62 -23.50 9.19 -8.04
CA CYS A 62 -22.98 9.74 -6.79
C CYS A 62 -24.13 10.20 -5.89
N VAL A 63 -24.15 9.72 -4.65
CA VAL A 63 -25.20 10.08 -3.67
C VAL A 63 -25.14 11.54 -3.16
N ILE A 64 -24.09 12.29 -3.54
CA ILE A 64 -23.89 13.69 -3.12
C ILE A 64 -24.20 14.65 -4.25
N CYS A 65 -23.61 14.45 -5.44
CA CYS A 65 -23.79 15.36 -6.57
C CYS A 65 -24.71 14.83 -7.68
N GLY A 66 -25.15 13.58 -7.62
CA GLY A 66 -26.00 12.99 -8.66
C GLY A 66 -25.28 12.60 -9.95
N ASN A 67 -23.97 12.88 -10.08
CA ASN A 67 -23.24 12.54 -11.30
C ASN A 67 -22.98 11.04 -11.43
N GLU A 68 -23.10 10.53 -12.65
CA GLU A 68 -22.70 9.16 -12.99
C GLU A 68 -21.17 9.03 -13.01
N PHE A 69 -20.66 7.97 -12.40
CA PHE A 69 -19.25 7.67 -12.35
C PHE A 69 -19.01 6.16 -12.46
N SER A 70 -17.83 5.81 -12.99
CA SER A 70 -17.39 4.42 -13.08
C SER A 70 -16.45 4.11 -11.93
N THR A 71 -16.61 2.93 -11.33
CA THR A 71 -15.72 2.47 -10.26
C THR A 71 -15.56 0.97 -10.25
N ASN A 72 -14.38 0.52 -9.84
CA ASN A 72 -14.09 -0.90 -9.66
C ASN A 72 -14.56 -1.41 -8.28
N ARG A 73 -15.09 -0.53 -7.42
CA ARG A 73 -15.51 -0.84 -6.05
C ARG A 73 -17.04 -0.93 -5.92
N LYS A 74 -17.54 -2.09 -5.51
CA LYS A 74 -18.99 -2.33 -5.28
C LYS A 74 -19.55 -1.52 -4.11
N ASP A 75 -18.73 -1.10 -3.16
CA ASP A 75 -19.11 -0.29 -1.99
C ASP A 75 -19.02 1.23 -2.21
N LYS A 76 -18.35 1.69 -3.28
CA LYS A 76 -18.16 3.13 -3.51
C LYS A 76 -19.50 3.81 -3.87
N LYS A 77 -19.86 4.86 -3.13
CA LYS A 77 -21.11 5.63 -3.26
C LYS A 77 -20.91 7.05 -3.84
N THR A 78 -19.68 7.51 -3.89
CA THR A 78 -19.31 8.88 -4.25
C THR A 78 -18.37 8.90 -5.44
N CYS A 79 -18.51 9.89 -6.33
CA CYS A 79 -17.71 9.97 -7.55
C CYS A 79 -16.23 10.29 -7.25
N GLY A 80 -15.98 11.19 -6.30
CA GLY A 80 -14.63 11.69 -5.99
C GLY A 80 -14.41 12.04 -4.51
N VAL A 81 -13.21 12.53 -4.21
CA VAL A 81 -12.76 12.86 -2.85
C VAL A 81 -13.64 13.93 -2.21
N ALA A 82 -13.98 14.98 -2.96
CA ALA A 82 -14.86 16.06 -2.48
C ALA A 82 -16.23 15.53 -2.01
N CYS A 83 -16.90 14.73 -2.86
CA CYS A 83 -18.17 14.10 -2.48
C CYS A 83 -18.01 13.09 -1.33
N THR A 84 -16.86 12.42 -1.24
CA THR A 84 -16.58 11.47 -0.14
C THR A 84 -16.48 12.20 1.19
N HIS A 85 -15.84 13.37 1.21
CA HIS A 85 -15.75 14.21 2.40
C HIS A 85 -17.13 14.65 2.89
N GLU A 86 -17.98 15.15 1.99
CA GLU A 86 -19.35 15.58 2.33
C GLU A 86 -20.21 14.41 2.83
N TYR A 87 -20.12 13.24 2.16
CA TYR A 87 -20.80 12.04 2.62
C TYR A 87 -20.38 11.65 4.04
N ASN A 88 -19.07 11.62 4.32
CA ASN A 88 -18.55 11.29 5.65
C ASN A 88 -18.97 12.30 6.72
N LYS A 89 -19.03 13.59 6.38
CA LYS A 89 -19.51 14.65 7.27
C LYS A 89 -20.98 14.44 7.64
N LYS A 90 -21.82 14.08 6.67
CA LYS A 90 -23.24 13.77 6.90
C LYS A 90 -23.41 12.55 7.81
N ILE A 91 -22.72 11.45 7.51
CA ILE A 91 -22.76 10.22 8.33
C ILE A 91 -22.30 10.50 9.77
N LYS A 92 -21.23 11.28 9.96
CA LYS A 92 -20.79 11.67 11.31
C LYS A 92 -21.89 12.40 12.07
N ARG A 93 -22.53 13.41 11.46
CA ARG A 93 -23.64 14.15 12.08
C ARG A 93 -24.79 13.22 12.49
N GLU A 94 -25.17 12.30 11.61
CA GLU A 94 -26.23 11.32 11.90
C GLU A 94 -25.86 10.42 13.09
N ILE A 95 -24.61 9.99 13.19
CA ILE A 95 -24.13 9.19 14.33
C ILE A 95 -24.17 10.00 15.64
N TYR A 96 -23.77 11.27 15.64
CA TYR A 96 -23.85 12.13 16.83
C TYR A 96 -25.30 12.34 17.27
N ASN A 97 -26.20 12.64 16.33
CA ASN A 97 -27.63 12.77 16.61
C ASN A 97 -28.23 11.46 17.17
N LYS A 98 -27.88 10.30 16.60
CA LYS A 98 -28.36 9.00 17.07
C LYS A 98 -27.86 8.62 18.47
N LYS A 99 -26.66 9.09 18.84
CA LYS A 99 -26.08 8.87 20.17
C LYS A 99 -26.58 9.85 21.22
N GLY A 100 -27.47 10.78 20.86
CA GLY A 100 -27.97 11.80 21.78
C GLY A 100 -26.89 12.77 22.28
N ILE A 101 -25.72 12.79 21.62
CA ILE A 101 -24.64 13.74 21.91
C ILE A 101 -24.97 15.00 21.11
N ASN A 102 -26.00 15.72 21.53
CA ASN A 102 -26.17 17.12 21.15
C ASN A 102 -25.20 17.93 22.02
N ARG A 103 -24.30 18.67 21.37
CA ARG A 103 -23.48 19.68 22.04
C ARG A 103 -24.31 20.92 22.30
#